data_AF-A0A661AJL6-F1
#
_entry.id   AF-A0A661AJL6-F1
#
_cell.length_a   1.000
_cell.length_b   1.000
_cell.length_c   1.000
_cell.angle_alpha   90.00
_cell.angle_beta   90.00
_cell.angle_gamma   90.00
#
_symmetry.space_group_name_H-M   'P 1'
#
loop_
_entity.id
_entity.type
_entity.pdbx_description
1 polymer ?
#
loop_
_entity_poly.entity_id
_entity_poly.type
_entity_poly.pdbx_seq_one_letter_code
_entity_poly.pdbx_strand_id
1 'polypeptide(L)'
;ELLYELDRILESAIERYLVRKTDERKRMTPAKIAEILPAWMKEGRELYRRVGEIIKDITEEKDVRVDRLQRGDELPPGVLKIVKVYVGQRRKISIGDKLSGRHGNKGVIARIVPVEDMPYLEDGTPVEIVLNPLGVPSRMNVGQILETHLGWACRVLGYQAISPVFEGATIEEIKEEMKKAGLPEDGKVVLYDGRTGEPFREPVTVGYIYMMKLIHMVDDKIHARAIGPYSLITQQPLGGKAQFGGQRFGEMEVWALEAYGAAHTLQEMLTVKSDDVPGRTRMYESIIKGENPPEPGLPASFHVLIKELNGLGINIELGSNKEKGGVKKK
;
A
#
# COMPACT_ATOMS: atom_id res chain seq x y z
N GLU A 1 2.50 36.63 22.40
CA GLU A 1 3.81 36.58 23.09
C GLU A 1 4.98 36.62 22.11
N LEU A 2 5.18 35.63 21.22
CA LEU A 2 6.26 35.62 20.22
C LEU A 2 6.37 36.87 19.33
N LEU A 3 5.23 37.43 18.86
CA LEU A 3 5.21 38.68 18.08
C LEU A 3 5.67 39.90 18.91
N TYR A 4 5.34 39.92 20.21
CA TYR A 4 5.72 40.99 21.13
C TYR A 4 7.21 40.88 21.51
N GLU A 5 7.72 39.65 21.62
CA GLU A 5 9.16 39.40 21.76
C GLU A 5 9.94 39.75 20.50
N LEU A 6 9.39 39.46 19.31
CA LEU A 6 9.97 39.85 18.03
C LEU A 6 10.08 41.36 17.89
N ASP A 7 9.01 42.10 18.22
CA ASP A 7 9.03 43.57 18.24
C ASP A 7 10.11 44.10 19.19
N ARG A 8 10.18 43.55 20.41
CA ARG A 8 11.20 43.92 21.41
C ARG A 8 12.63 43.57 20.97
N ILE A 9 12.81 42.44 20.29
CA ILE A 9 14.10 42.01 19.73
C ILE A 9 14.50 42.89 18.57
N LEU A 10 13.56 43.30 17.72
CA LEU A 10 13.77 44.21 16.61
C LEU A 10 14.11 45.62 17.08
N GLU A 11 13.38 46.17 18.04
CA GLU A 11 13.73 47.44 18.69
C GLU A 11 15.14 47.35 19.29
N SER A 12 15.43 46.29 20.03
CA SER A 12 16.75 46.07 20.63
C SER A 12 17.86 45.81 19.61
N ALA A 13 17.55 45.23 18.44
CA ALA A 13 18.49 45.00 17.35
C ALA A 13 18.76 46.27 16.55
N ILE A 14 17.73 47.12 16.37
CA ILE A 14 17.85 48.46 15.80
C ILE A 14 18.67 49.35 16.72
N GLU A 15 18.39 49.33 18.03
CA GLU A 15 19.22 50.00 19.04
C GLU A 15 20.65 49.49 19.01
N ARG A 16 20.87 48.17 19.00
CA ARG A 16 22.23 47.59 18.93
C ARG A 16 22.94 47.90 17.61
N TYR A 17 22.23 47.96 16.48
CA TYR A 17 22.78 48.40 15.19
C TYR A 17 23.19 49.87 15.24
N LEU A 18 22.35 50.73 15.81
CA LEU A 18 22.64 52.15 16.03
C LEU A 18 23.82 52.34 17.00
N VAL A 19 23.91 51.53 18.06
CA VAL A 19 24.99 51.51 19.06
C VAL A 19 26.33 51.06 18.43
N ARG A 20 26.32 49.97 17.67
CA ARG A 20 27.51 49.45 16.98
C ARG A 20 28.04 50.43 15.93
N LYS A 21 27.14 51.14 15.24
CA LYS A 21 27.45 52.26 14.33
C LYS A 21 27.90 53.53 15.06
N THR A 22 27.56 53.72 16.34
CA THR A 22 28.06 54.84 17.16
C THR A 22 29.48 54.60 17.70
N ASP A 23 29.93 53.36 17.87
CA ASP A 23 31.35 53.09 18.13
C ASP A 23 32.22 53.30 16.88
N GLU A 24 31.69 53.07 15.67
CA GLU A 24 32.33 53.53 14.42
C GLU A 24 32.38 55.08 14.33
N ARG A 25 31.36 55.79 14.85
CA ARG A 25 31.36 57.27 14.90
C ARG A 25 32.51 57.85 15.74
N LYS A 26 32.98 57.17 16.79
CA LYS A 26 34.07 57.68 17.65
C LYS A 26 35.42 57.76 16.93
N ARG A 27 35.56 57.12 15.75
CA ARG A 27 36.78 57.14 14.91
C ARG A 27 36.65 57.99 13.64
N MET A 28 35.56 58.74 13.46
CA MET A 28 35.29 59.54 12.25
C MET A 28 35.14 61.03 12.55
N THR A 29 35.52 61.89 11.61
CA THR A 29 35.38 63.35 11.73
C THR A 29 33.92 63.80 11.59
N PRO A 30 33.50 64.91 12.24
CA PRO A 30 32.11 65.39 12.24
C PRO A 30 31.48 65.56 10.84
N ALA A 31 32.27 65.96 9.84
CA ALA A 31 31.81 66.12 8.46
C ALA A 31 31.40 64.78 7.81
N LYS A 32 32.16 63.71 8.07
CA LYS A 32 31.91 62.37 7.53
C LYS A 32 30.68 61.70 8.17
N ILE A 33 30.39 62.07 9.42
CA ILE A 33 29.18 61.61 10.14
C ILE A 33 27.94 62.28 9.54
N ALA A 34 27.99 63.58 9.24
CA ALA A 34 26.87 64.31 8.62
C ALA A 34 26.51 63.78 7.22
N GLU A 35 27.49 63.28 6.47
CA GLU A 35 27.32 62.75 5.12
C GLU A 35 26.64 61.36 5.10
N ILE A 36 26.91 60.52 6.10
CA ILE A 36 26.49 59.10 6.13
C ILE A 36 25.20 58.90 6.95
N LEU A 37 24.90 59.79 7.91
CA LEU A 37 23.68 59.75 8.74
C LEU A 37 22.38 59.62 7.93
N PRO A 38 22.18 60.40 6.86
CA PRO A 38 20.95 60.35 6.07
C PRO A 38 20.75 59.00 5.39
N ALA A 39 21.84 58.38 4.91
CA ALA A 39 21.81 57.06 4.27
C ALA A 39 21.44 55.96 5.28
N TRP A 40 22.06 55.93 6.46
CA TRP A 40 21.73 54.95 7.50
C TRP A 40 20.32 55.14 8.07
N MET A 41 19.86 56.37 8.22
CA MET A 41 18.47 56.63 8.62
C MET A 41 17.46 56.20 7.55
N LYS A 42 17.83 56.31 6.26
CA LYS A 42 17.00 55.82 5.15
C LYS A 42 16.94 54.29 5.15
N GLU A 43 18.07 53.61 5.31
CA GLU A 43 18.14 52.15 5.43
C GLU A 43 17.37 51.62 6.65
N GLY A 44 17.54 52.25 7.82
CA GLY A 44 16.83 51.87 9.05
C GLY A 44 15.31 52.03 8.93
N ARG A 45 14.84 53.13 8.32
CA ARG A 45 13.41 53.33 8.03
C ARG A 45 12.87 52.32 7.01
N GLU A 46 13.68 51.95 6.02
CA GLU A 46 13.29 50.97 5.01
C GLU A 46 13.26 49.53 5.56
N LEU A 47 14.16 49.21 6.50
CA LEU A 47 14.12 47.95 7.25
C LEU A 47 12.89 47.91 8.17
N TYR A 48 12.62 48.98 8.92
CA TYR A 48 11.45 49.08 9.79
C TYR A 48 10.13 48.93 9.00
N ARG A 49 10.04 49.56 7.82
CA ARG A 49 8.88 49.41 6.93
C ARG A 49 8.71 47.97 6.44
N ARG A 50 9.79 47.33 5.97
CA ARG A 50 9.76 45.93 5.51
C ARG A 50 9.36 44.97 6.63
N VAL A 51 9.89 45.17 7.82
CA VAL A 51 9.55 44.35 8.99
C VAL A 51 8.11 44.59 9.42
N GLY A 52 7.63 45.85 9.42
CA GLY A 52 6.25 46.19 9.73
C GLY A 52 5.25 45.56 8.74
N GLU A 53 5.59 45.53 7.45
CA GLU A 53 4.82 44.80 6.42
C GLU A 53 4.75 43.29 6.74
N ILE A 54 5.88 42.65 7.06
CA ILE A 54 5.93 41.22 7.43
C ILE A 54 5.11 40.93 8.71
N ILE A 55 5.22 41.78 9.74
CA ILE A 55 4.47 41.61 10.99
C ILE A 55 2.97 41.75 10.74
N LYS A 56 2.56 42.68 9.88
CA LYS A 56 1.17 42.87 9.49
C LYS A 56 0.62 41.63 8.79
N ASP A 57 1.33 41.11 7.79
CA ASP A 57 0.93 39.91 7.05
C ASP A 57 0.79 38.69 7.99
N ILE A 58 1.73 38.49 8.91
CA ILE A 58 1.68 37.42 9.92
C ILE A 58 0.48 37.60 10.87
N THR A 59 0.16 38.85 11.22
CA THR A 59 -0.96 39.15 12.12
C THR A 59 -2.29 38.88 11.45
N GLU A 60 -2.45 39.27 10.18
CA GLU A 60 -3.64 39.00 9.37
C GLU A 60 -3.84 37.49 9.18
N GLU A 61 -2.80 36.73 8.84
CA GLU A 61 -2.89 35.26 8.75
C GLU A 61 -3.31 34.61 10.07
N LYS A 62 -2.76 35.09 11.18
CA LYS A 62 -3.11 34.61 12.52
C LYS A 62 -4.58 34.89 12.83
N ASP A 63 -5.07 36.09 12.55
CA ASP A 63 -6.45 36.48 12.83
C ASP A 63 -7.44 35.66 11.97
N VAL A 64 -7.13 35.43 10.68
CA VAL A 64 -7.91 34.53 9.81
C VAL A 64 -7.94 33.10 10.37
N ARG A 65 -6.81 32.60 10.89
CA ARG A 65 -6.73 31.25 11.46
C ARG A 65 -7.51 31.11 12.75
N VAL A 66 -7.52 32.14 13.60
CA VAL A 66 -8.30 32.18 14.84
C VAL A 66 -9.80 32.22 14.53
N ASP A 67 -10.22 33.07 13.60
CA ASP A 67 -11.63 33.18 13.18
C ASP A 67 -12.14 31.85 12.59
N ARG A 68 -11.32 31.17 11.78
CA ARG A 68 -11.63 29.83 11.26
C ARG A 68 -11.82 28.80 12.37
N LEU A 69 -11.02 28.84 13.43
CA LEU A 69 -11.15 27.93 14.58
C LEU A 69 -12.39 28.24 15.42
N GLN A 70 -12.80 29.50 15.52
CA GLN A 70 -13.97 29.94 16.29
C GLN A 70 -15.30 29.62 15.61
N ARG A 71 -15.38 29.75 14.28
CA ARG A 71 -16.61 29.45 13.51
C ARG A 71 -16.99 27.97 13.52
N GLY A 72 -16.03 27.08 13.78
CA GLY A 72 -16.22 25.64 13.71
C GLY A 72 -16.23 25.12 12.27
N ASP A 73 -16.29 23.80 12.13
CA ASP A 73 -16.35 23.14 10.81
C ASP A 73 -17.78 23.11 10.28
N GLU A 74 -17.95 23.26 8.96
CA GLU A 74 -19.23 23.04 8.31
C GLU A 74 -19.63 21.56 8.40
N LEU A 75 -20.78 21.31 9.02
CA LEU A 75 -21.34 19.96 9.17
C LEU A 75 -22.46 19.73 8.15
N PRO A 76 -22.59 18.50 7.62
CA PRO A 76 -23.75 18.13 6.81
C PRO A 76 -25.07 18.38 7.57
N PRO A 77 -26.16 18.74 6.86
CA PRO A 77 -27.45 18.96 7.49
C PRO A 77 -27.90 17.72 8.27
N GLY A 78 -28.32 17.91 9.52
CA GLY A 78 -28.72 16.83 10.43
C GLY A 78 -27.58 16.26 11.29
N VAL A 79 -26.33 16.66 11.08
CA VAL A 79 -25.18 16.24 11.91
C VAL A 79 -24.85 17.32 12.94
N LEU A 80 -24.98 16.99 14.23
CA LEU A 80 -24.68 17.94 15.32
C LEU A 80 -23.18 18.01 15.64
N LYS A 81 -22.45 16.89 15.56
CA LYS A 81 -21.02 16.81 15.89
C LYS A 81 -20.37 15.65 15.15
N ILE A 82 -19.15 15.85 14.65
CA ILE A 82 -18.30 14.80 14.10
C ILE A 82 -17.09 14.62 15.00
N VAL A 83 -16.79 13.36 15.36
CA VAL A 83 -15.59 12.98 16.09
C VAL A 83 -14.73 12.12 15.17
N LYS A 84 -13.51 12.56 14.88
CA LYS A 84 -12.54 11.82 14.05
C LYS A 84 -11.50 11.18 14.98
N VAL A 85 -11.41 9.85 14.96
CA VAL A 85 -10.41 9.09 15.73
C VAL A 85 -9.39 8.52 14.74
N TYR A 86 -8.12 8.85 14.94
CA TYR A 86 -7.02 8.33 14.14
C TYR A 86 -6.35 7.17 14.87
N VAL A 87 -6.25 6.01 14.22
CA VAL A 87 -5.60 4.82 14.77
C VAL A 87 -4.35 4.52 13.96
N GLY A 88 -3.20 4.53 14.62
CA GLY A 88 -1.92 4.15 14.02
C GLY A 88 -1.60 2.68 14.26
N GLN A 89 -1.22 1.94 13.21
CA GLN A 89 -0.77 0.55 13.33
C GLN A 89 0.56 0.38 12.57
N ARG A 90 1.54 -0.25 13.22
CA ARG A 90 2.78 -0.69 12.55
C ARG A 90 2.64 -2.14 12.12
N ARG A 91 2.64 -2.39 10.81
CA ARG A 91 2.57 -3.75 10.24
C ARG A 91 3.96 -4.26 9.90
N LYS A 92 4.29 -5.47 10.38
CA LYS A 92 5.56 -6.15 10.06
C LYS A 92 5.48 -6.84 8.69
N ILE A 93 6.61 -7.31 8.20
CA ILE A 93 6.66 -8.16 7.01
C ILE A 93 6.14 -9.56 7.37
N SER A 94 5.37 -10.17 6.48
CA SER A 94 4.75 -11.47 6.73
C SER A 94 4.79 -12.36 5.48
N ILE A 95 4.65 -13.66 5.68
CA ILE A 95 4.54 -14.64 4.59
C ILE A 95 3.29 -14.29 3.76
N GLY A 96 3.44 -14.22 2.44
CA GLY A 96 2.37 -13.78 1.53
C GLY A 96 2.40 -12.30 1.16
N ASP A 97 3.20 -11.47 1.84
CA ASP A 97 3.41 -10.07 1.41
C ASP A 97 4.12 -10.00 0.05
N LYS A 98 3.79 -8.99 -0.75
CA LYS A 98 4.38 -8.78 -2.07
C LYS A 98 5.57 -7.82 -2.01
N LEU A 99 6.71 -8.26 -2.55
CA LEU A 99 7.93 -7.48 -2.69
C LEU A 99 8.25 -7.25 -4.18
N SER A 100 9.11 -6.27 -4.46
CA SER A 100 9.62 -5.99 -5.80
C SER A 100 11.04 -5.45 -5.73
N GLY A 101 11.91 -5.89 -6.62
CA GLY A 101 13.12 -5.13 -6.94
C GLY A 101 12.82 -3.98 -7.91
N ARG A 102 13.87 -3.21 -8.26
CA ARG A 102 13.78 -2.10 -9.21
C ARG A 102 13.65 -2.54 -10.67
N HIS A 103 14.07 -3.77 -10.98
CA HIS A 103 14.12 -4.33 -12.34
C HIS A 103 12.87 -5.17 -12.70
N GLY A 104 11.72 -4.84 -12.13
CA GLY A 104 10.44 -5.51 -12.43
C GLY A 104 10.28 -6.93 -11.87
N ASN A 105 11.24 -7.39 -11.07
CA ASN A 105 11.22 -8.68 -10.37
C ASN A 105 10.29 -8.63 -9.15
N LYS A 106 9.00 -8.85 -9.39
CA LYS A 106 7.98 -8.95 -8.32
C LYS A 106 7.91 -10.38 -7.78
N GLY A 107 7.78 -10.50 -6.46
CA GLY A 107 7.69 -11.79 -5.78
C GLY A 107 6.78 -11.73 -4.56
N VAL A 108 6.42 -12.89 -4.04
CA VAL A 108 5.71 -13.05 -2.78
C VAL A 108 6.64 -13.78 -1.80
N ILE A 109 6.63 -13.38 -0.54
CA ILE A 109 7.44 -14.05 0.49
C ILE A 109 6.87 -15.44 0.75
N ALA A 110 7.64 -16.47 0.41
CA ALA A 110 7.22 -17.85 0.59
C ALA A 110 7.48 -18.35 2.02
N ARG A 111 8.64 -18.00 2.60
CA ARG A 111 9.06 -18.44 3.94
C ARG A 111 9.96 -17.40 4.57
N ILE A 112 9.85 -17.25 5.88
CA ILE A 112 10.82 -16.55 6.73
C ILE A 112 11.52 -17.65 7.53
N VAL A 113 12.84 -17.73 7.41
CA VAL A 113 13.66 -18.74 8.09
C VAL A 113 14.53 -18.08 9.15
N PRO A 114 14.96 -18.82 10.18
CA PRO A 114 15.99 -18.38 11.11
C PRO A 114 17.31 -18.07 10.40
N VAL A 115 18.18 -17.28 11.05
CA VAL A 115 19.44 -16.82 10.46
C VAL A 115 20.44 -17.98 10.32
N GLU A 116 20.43 -18.92 11.26
CA GLU A 116 21.24 -20.14 11.27
C GLU A 116 20.95 -21.07 10.09
N ASP A 117 19.75 -21.01 9.52
CA ASP A 117 19.32 -21.82 8.39
C ASP A 117 19.73 -21.22 7.04
N MET A 118 20.18 -19.95 7.02
CA MET A 118 20.51 -19.24 5.79
C MET A 118 21.91 -19.61 5.30
N PRO A 119 22.11 -19.70 3.97
CA PRO A 119 23.44 -19.79 3.40
C PRO A 119 24.34 -18.64 3.88
N TYR A 120 25.61 -18.93 4.12
CA TYR A 120 26.56 -17.95 4.62
C TYR A 120 27.85 -17.92 3.79
N LEU A 121 28.51 -16.77 3.83
CA LEU A 121 29.79 -16.49 3.17
C LEU A 121 30.96 -17.05 3.98
N GLU A 122 32.17 -17.09 3.40
CA GLU A 122 33.39 -17.56 4.10
C GLU A 122 33.71 -16.78 5.38
N ASP A 123 33.29 -15.52 5.46
CA ASP A 123 33.43 -14.65 6.64
C ASP A 123 32.38 -14.93 7.74
N GLY A 124 31.46 -15.86 7.50
CA GLY A 124 30.35 -16.20 8.40
C GLY A 124 29.11 -15.31 8.22
N THR A 125 29.12 -14.35 7.30
CA THR A 125 27.97 -13.46 7.07
C THR A 125 26.84 -14.23 6.37
N PRO A 126 25.63 -14.34 6.98
CA PRO A 126 24.49 -14.99 6.34
C PRO A 126 23.85 -14.10 5.29
N VAL A 127 23.32 -14.70 4.21
CA VAL A 127 22.55 -13.97 3.20
C VAL A 127 21.15 -13.64 3.74
N GLU A 128 20.56 -12.52 3.31
CA GLU A 128 19.24 -12.08 3.80
C GLU A 128 18.08 -12.54 2.91
N ILE A 129 18.30 -12.60 1.59
CA ILE A 129 17.27 -12.95 0.60
C ILE A 129 17.86 -13.89 -0.43
N VAL A 130 17.15 -14.99 -0.70
CA VAL A 130 17.47 -15.93 -1.79
C VAL A 130 16.49 -15.70 -2.94
N LEU A 131 17.01 -15.36 -4.11
CA LEU A 131 16.22 -15.13 -5.33
C LEU A 131 16.39 -16.28 -6.32
N ASN A 132 15.33 -16.58 -7.07
CA ASN A 132 15.36 -17.62 -8.10
C ASN A 132 16.05 -17.09 -9.39
N PRO A 133 17.15 -17.71 -9.85
CA PRO A 133 17.89 -17.25 -11.04
C PRO A 133 17.14 -17.48 -12.35
N LEU A 134 16.17 -18.40 -12.41
CA LEU A 134 15.46 -18.75 -13.65
C LEU A 134 14.65 -17.58 -14.24
N GLY A 135 14.29 -16.60 -13.40
CA GLY A 135 13.55 -15.41 -13.84
C GLY A 135 14.37 -14.45 -14.71
N VAL A 136 15.70 -14.48 -14.60
CA VAL A 136 16.59 -13.56 -15.33
C VAL A 136 16.66 -13.85 -16.83
N PRO A 137 17.00 -15.07 -17.28
CA PRO A 137 17.09 -15.36 -18.71
C PRO A 137 15.74 -15.26 -19.40
N SER A 138 14.65 -15.64 -18.71
CA SER A 138 13.30 -15.58 -19.28
C SER A 138 12.78 -14.16 -19.48
N ARG A 139 13.16 -13.20 -18.62
CA ARG A 139 12.66 -11.82 -18.67
C ARG A 139 13.69 -10.81 -19.18
N MET A 140 14.92 -11.25 -19.42
CA MET A 140 16.05 -10.44 -19.90
C MET A 140 16.35 -9.19 -19.04
N ASN A 141 16.04 -9.24 -17.75
CA ASN A 141 16.31 -8.15 -16.81
C ASN A 141 17.71 -8.28 -16.18
N VAL A 142 18.74 -8.29 -17.03
CA VAL A 142 20.16 -8.47 -16.65
C VAL A 142 20.67 -7.36 -15.73
N GLY A 143 20.08 -6.16 -15.82
CA GLY A 143 20.42 -5.03 -14.96
C GLY A 143 20.36 -5.33 -13.45
N GLN A 144 19.53 -6.29 -13.02
CA GLN A 144 19.50 -6.70 -11.61
C GLN A 144 20.80 -7.35 -11.14
N ILE A 145 21.50 -8.06 -12.03
CA ILE A 145 22.80 -8.69 -11.71
C ILE A 145 23.87 -7.59 -11.64
N LEU A 146 23.85 -6.64 -12.59
CA LEU A 146 24.76 -5.50 -12.60
C LEU A 146 24.59 -4.63 -11.35
N GLU A 147 23.35 -4.36 -10.93
CA GLU A 147 23.03 -3.68 -9.67
C GLU A 147 23.59 -4.46 -8.48
N THR A 148 23.41 -5.79 -8.45
CA THR A 148 23.88 -6.66 -7.37
C THR A 148 25.40 -6.61 -7.22
N HIS A 149 26.15 -6.66 -8.33
CA HIS A 149 27.60 -6.58 -8.34
C HIS A 149 28.09 -5.20 -7.89
N LEU A 150 27.61 -4.13 -8.54
CA LEU A 150 28.01 -2.76 -8.20
C LEU A 150 27.64 -2.42 -6.75
N GLY A 151 26.46 -2.83 -6.30
CA GLY A 151 26.02 -2.66 -4.91
C GLY A 151 26.94 -3.34 -3.90
N TRP A 152 27.51 -4.50 -4.25
CA TRP A 152 28.49 -5.18 -3.41
C TRP A 152 29.81 -4.43 -3.33
N ALA A 153 30.37 -3.99 -4.46
CA ALA A 153 31.57 -3.17 -4.49
C ALA A 153 31.39 -1.87 -3.69
N CYS A 154 30.28 -1.16 -3.89
CA CYS A 154 29.94 0.06 -3.15
C CYS A 154 29.84 -0.17 -1.64
N ARG A 155 29.29 -1.31 -1.21
CA ARG A 155 29.16 -1.65 0.21
C ARG A 155 30.52 -1.85 0.89
N VAL A 156 31.46 -2.50 0.19
CA VAL A 156 32.82 -2.74 0.71
C VAL A 156 33.65 -1.46 0.70
N LEU A 157 33.56 -0.66 -0.36
CA LEU A 157 34.31 0.59 -0.53
C LEU A 157 33.70 1.78 0.25
N GLY A 158 32.45 1.67 0.70
CA GLY A 158 31.81 2.65 1.57
C GLY A 158 31.30 3.91 0.87
N TYR A 159 30.88 3.82 -0.40
CA TYR A 159 30.31 4.95 -1.14
C TYR A 159 28.97 4.59 -1.80
N GLN A 160 28.25 5.60 -2.29
CA GLN A 160 27.02 5.41 -3.06
C GLN A 160 27.29 5.70 -4.54
N ALA A 161 27.05 4.73 -5.41
CA ALA A 161 27.11 4.93 -6.85
C ALA A 161 25.87 5.67 -7.37
N ILE A 162 26.09 6.64 -8.25
CA ILE A 162 25.04 7.29 -9.02
C ILE A 162 25.26 6.89 -10.47
N SER A 163 24.36 6.07 -11.00
CA SER A 163 24.38 5.64 -12.41
C SER A 163 23.22 6.31 -13.14
N PRO A 164 23.49 7.22 -14.09
CA PRO A 164 22.47 7.77 -14.99
C PRO A 164 21.71 6.68 -15.75
N VAL A 165 20.48 6.99 -16.18
CA VAL A 165 19.57 6.00 -16.81
C VAL A 165 20.06 5.55 -18.19
N PHE A 166 20.61 6.47 -18.99
CA PHE A 166 21.03 6.20 -20.38
C PHE A 166 22.55 6.16 -20.57
N GLU A 167 23.31 6.58 -19.56
CA GLU A 167 24.78 6.59 -19.54
C GLU A 167 25.23 5.98 -18.21
N GLY A 168 24.84 4.72 -18.01
CA GLY A 168 25.10 3.99 -16.78
C GLY A 168 26.50 3.38 -16.75
N ALA A 169 26.86 2.83 -15.59
CA ALA A 169 28.13 2.13 -15.42
C ALA A 169 28.28 0.97 -16.42
N THR A 170 29.39 0.96 -17.12
CA THR A 170 29.78 -0.11 -18.05
C THR A 170 30.18 -1.37 -17.27
N ILE A 171 30.21 -2.52 -17.94
CA ILE A 171 30.58 -3.79 -17.32
C ILE A 171 32.04 -3.74 -16.85
N GLU A 172 32.90 -3.08 -17.63
CA GLU A 172 34.31 -2.88 -17.37
C GLU A 172 34.50 -2.02 -16.10
N GLU A 173 33.79 -0.91 -15.97
CA GLU A 173 33.83 -0.06 -14.77
C GLU A 173 33.34 -0.82 -13.53
N ILE A 174 32.26 -1.60 -13.64
CA ILE A 174 31.76 -2.42 -12.51
C ILE A 174 32.81 -3.45 -12.09
N LYS A 175 33.48 -4.11 -13.06
CA LYS A 175 34.57 -5.06 -12.76
C LYS A 175 35.77 -4.38 -12.10
N GLU A 176 36.14 -3.18 -12.55
CA GLU A 176 37.19 -2.39 -11.93
C GLU A 176 36.85 -2.04 -10.47
N GLU A 177 35.61 -1.64 -10.19
CA GLU A 177 35.15 -1.37 -8.82
C GLU A 177 35.13 -2.62 -7.95
N MET A 178 34.67 -3.76 -8.49
CA MET A 178 34.73 -5.06 -7.80
C MET A 178 36.17 -5.43 -7.46
N LYS A 179 37.12 -5.21 -8.38
CA LYS A 179 38.54 -5.46 -8.17
C LYS A 179 39.16 -4.52 -7.13
N LYS A 180 38.80 -3.22 -7.14
CA LYS A 180 39.20 -2.26 -6.10
C LYS A 180 38.68 -2.67 -4.72
N ALA A 181 37.49 -3.26 -4.67
CA ALA A 181 36.89 -3.80 -3.45
C ALA A 181 37.50 -5.14 -2.99
N GLY A 182 38.40 -5.76 -3.76
CA GLY A 182 38.95 -7.08 -3.46
C GLY A 182 37.96 -8.23 -3.67
N LEU A 183 36.91 -8.02 -4.48
CA LEU A 183 35.87 -9.00 -4.79
C LEU A 183 36.13 -9.69 -6.14
N PRO A 184 35.59 -10.90 -6.38
CA PRO A 184 35.68 -11.58 -7.68
C PRO A 184 35.02 -10.78 -8.79
N GLU A 185 35.68 -10.66 -9.96
CA GLU A 185 35.17 -9.89 -11.10
C GLU A 185 33.86 -10.46 -11.70
N ASP A 186 33.59 -11.75 -11.51
CA ASP A 186 32.35 -12.41 -11.93
C ASP A 186 31.22 -12.32 -10.89
N GLY A 187 31.51 -11.74 -9.72
CA GLY A 187 30.55 -11.57 -8.62
C GLY A 187 30.12 -12.88 -7.96
N LYS A 188 30.86 -13.98 -8.18
CA LYS A 188 30.53 -15.30 -7.64
C LYS A 188 31.46 -15.70 -6.51
N VAL A 189 30.90 -16.30 -5.47
CA VAL A 189 31.63 -16.81 -4.31
C VAL A 189 31.09 -18.17 -3.88
N VAL A 190 31.91 -18.93 -3.16
CA VAL A 190 31.45 -20.15 -2.52
C VAL A 190 30.58 -19.78 -1.32
N LEU A 191 29.35 -20.28 -1.31
CA LEU A 191 28.48 -20.23 -0.15
C LEU A 191 28.50 -21.58 0.57
N TYR A 192 28.22 -21.56 1.87
CA TYR A 192 28.05 -22.74 2.70
C TYR A 192 26.59 -22.86 3.12
N ASP A 193 26.06 -24.08 3.14
CA ASP A 193 24.70 -24.35 3.60
C ASP A 193 24.62 -24.21 5.13
N GLY A 194 23.76 -23.30 5.63
CA GLY A 194 23.58 -23.06 7.07
C GLY A 194 23.13 -24.30 7.85
N ARG A 195 22.48 -25.26 7.19
CA ARG A 195 21.96 -26.46 7.86
C ARG A 195 22.98 -27.59 8.02
N THR A 196 23.84 -27.76 7.02
CA THR A 196 24.79 -28.86 6.94
C THR A 196 26.23 -28.43 7.18
N GLY A 197 26.54 -27.15 6.92
CA GLY A 197 27.90 -26.61 6.91
C GLY A 197 28.69 -26.95 5.65
N GLU A 198 28.12 -27.70 4.70
CA GLU A 198 28.80 -28.10 3.48
C GLU A 198 28.81 -26.96 2.44
N PRO A 199 29.91 -26.79 1.67
CA PRO A 199 29.95 -25.80 0.60
C PRO A 199 29.05 -26.23 -0.57
N PHE A 200 28.41 -25.26 -1.22
CA PHE A 200 27.68 -25.52 -2.46
C PHE A 200 28.65 -25.93 -3.59
N ARG A 201 28.17 -26.81 -4.48
CA ARG A 201 28.96 -27.36 -5.59
C ARG A 201 29.42 -26.31 -6.60
N GLU A 202 28.58 -25.30 -6.86
CA GLU A 202 28.85 -24.23 -7.81
C GLU A 202 28.91 -22.88 -7.09
N PRO A 203 29.82 -21.98 -7.49
CA PRO A 203 29.90 -20.66 -6.90
C PRO A 203 28.65 -19.84 -7.28
N VAL A 204 28.11 -19.12 -6.30
CA VAL A 204 26.83 -18.43 -6.39
C VAL A 204 27.07 -16.92 -6.50
N THR A 205 26.27 -16.25 -7.32
CA THR A 205 26.28 -14.78 -7.38
C THR A 205 25.72 -14.20 -6.09
N VAL A 206 26.53 -13.40 -5.39
CA VAL A 206 26.16 -12.69 -4.16
C VAL A 206 26.31 -11.20 -4.39
N GLY A 207 25.57 -10.38 -3.63
CA GLY A 207 25.75 -8.94 -3.63
C GLY A 207 24.56 -8.22 -3.02
N TYR A 208 24.49 -6.92 -3.26
CA TYR A 208 23.47 -6.05 -2.66
C TYR A 208 22.54 -5.50 -3.72
N ILE A 209 21.25 -5.80 -3.58
CA ILE A 209 20.18 -5.33 -4.49
C ILE A 209 19.14 -4.52 -3.70
N TYR A 210 18.59 -3.49 -4.33
CA TYR A 210 17.56 -2.68 -3.70
C TYR A 210 16.17 -3.34 -3.81
N MET A 211 15.63 -3.75 -2.66
CA MET A 211 14.31 -4.39 -2.56
C MET A 211 13.28 -3.44 -1.92
N MET A 212 12.09 -3.41 -2.50
CA MET A 212 10.95 -2.60 -2.04
C MET A 212 9.80 -3.49 -1.58
N LYS A 213 9.11 -3.06 -0.51
CA LYS A 213 7.83 -3.64 -0.09
C LYS A 213 6.69 -2.94 -0.81
N LEU A 214 5.83 -3.70 -1.48
CA LEU A 214 4.64 -3.15 -2.11
C LEU A 214 3.49 -3.03 -1.10
N ILE A 215 2.53 -2.17 -1.39
CA ILE A 215 1.32 -1.99 -0.56
C ILE A 215 0.42 -3.22 -0.51
N HIS A 216 0.66 -4.23 -1.35
CA HIS A 216 -0.15 -5.44 -1.44
C HIS A 216 0.18 -6.42 -0.31
N MET A 217 -0.37 -6.16 0.88
CA MET A 217 -0.25 -7.01 2.05
C MET A 217 -1.19 -8.21 1.99
N VAL A 218 -0.81 -9.31 2.64
CA VAL A 218 -1.63 -10.53 2.70
C VAL A 218 -2.89 -10.33 3.56
N ASP A 219 -2.76 -9.62 4.68
CA ASP A 219 -3.86 -9.36 5.63
C ASP A 219 -5.06 -8.67 4.98
N ASP A 220 -4.79 -7.81 3.99
CA ASP A 220 -5.84 -7.10 3.27
C ASP A 220 -6.58 -8.00 2.28
N LYS A 221 -5.97 -9.11 1.85
CA LYS A 221 -6.53 -10.06 0.87
C LYS A 221 -7.26 -11.24 1.50
N ILE A 222 -6.81 -11.72 2.66
CA ILE A 222 -7.47 -12.83 3.35
C ILE A 222 -8.88 -12.39 3.74
N HIS A 223 -9.87 -13.18 3.33
CA HIS A 223 -11.28 -13.02 3.68
C HIS A 223 -11.98 -14.36 3.56
N ALA A 224 -12.75 -14.72 4.59
CA ALA A 224 -13.55 -15.93 4.62
C ALA A 224 -14.93 -15.60 5.19
N ARG A 225 -15.94 -16.31 4.73
CA ARG A 225 -17.33 -16.13 5.13
C ARG A 225 -17.99 -17.50 5.26
N ALA A 226 -18.76 -17.67 6.33
CA ALA A 226 -19.76 -18.74 6.45
C ALA A 226 -21.16 -18.19 6.13
N ILE A 227 -21.72 -17.36 7.02
CA ILE A 227 -23.02 -16.71 6.87
C ILE A 227 -22.81 -15.19 6.96
N GLY A 228 -23.63 -14.39 6.28
CA GLY A 228 -23.49 -12.94 6.27
C GLY A 228 -24.72 -12.25 5.68
N PRO A 229 -24.64 -10.97 5.28
CA PRO A 229 -25.76 -10.26 4.70
C PRO A 229 -26.09 -10.73 3.29
N TYR A 230 -27.35 -10.56 2.91
CA TYR A 230 -27.94 -10.96 1.62
C TYR A 230 -28.61 -9.76 0.94
N SER A 231 -28.68 -9.82 -0.38
CA SER A 231 -29.43 -8.85 -1.19
C SER A 231 -30.92 -8.96 -0.92
N LEU A 232 -31.61 -7.83 -0.81
CA LEU A 232 -33.07 -7.80 -0.60
C LEU A 232 -33.85 -8.35 -1.80
N ILE A 233 -33.32 -8.16 -3.01
CA ILE A 233 -34.01 -8.52 -4.26
C ILE A 233 -33.83 -10.02 -4.54
N THR A 234 -32.58 -10.45 -4.75
CA THR A 234 -32.26 -11.80 -5.21
C THR A 234 -31.99 -12.79 -4.08
N GLN A 235 -31.91 -12.33 -2.82
CA GLN A 235 -31.55 -13.16 -1.65
C GLN A 235 -30.18 -13.84 -1.74
N GLN A 236 -29.32 -13.41 -2.66
CA GLN A 236 -27.94 -13.88 -2.81
C GLN A 236 -26.99 -13.18 -1.84
N PRO A 237 -25.89 -13.84 -1.42
CA PRO A 237 -24.84 -13.20 -0.64
C PRO A 237 -24.34 -11.90 -1.27
N LEU A 238 -24.14 -10.85 -0.47
CA LEU A 238 -23.48 -9.62 -0.97
C LEU A 238 -22.04 -9.90 -1.42
N GLY A 239 -21.51 -9.03 -2.29
CA GLY A 239 -20.13 -9.10 -2.77
C GLY A 239 -19.17 -8.23 -1.95
N GLY A 240 -17.89 -8.62 -1.93
CA GLY A 240 -16.81 -7.79 -1.41
C GLY A 240 -16.54 -7.93 0.09
N LYS A 241 -15.25 -7.82 0.47
CA LYS A 241 -14.75 -8.00 1.84
C LYS A 241 -15.40 -7.03 2.84
N ALA A 242 -15.60 -5.77 2.45
CA ALA A 242 -16.13 -4.72 3.32
C ALA A 242 -17.56 -5.00 3.82
N GLN A 243 -18.36 -5.74 3.06
CA GLN A 243 -19.74 -6.10 3.41
C GLN A 243 -19.85 -7.53 3.96
N PHE A 244 -18.71 -8.13 4.35
CA PHE A 244 -18.65 -9.55 4.69
C PHE A 244 -19.22 -10.43 3.57
N GLY A 245 -18.89 -10.09 2.32
CA GLY A 245 -19.44 -10.68 1.12
C GLY A 245 -18.94 -12.09 0.82
N GLY A 246 -19.70 -12.84 0.00
CA GLY A 246 -19.30 -14.13 -0.54
C GLY A 246 -18.40 -13.98 -1.77
N GLN A 247 -17.75 -15.08 -2.16
CA GLN A 247 -17.05 -15.17 -3.44
C GLN A 247 -18.05 -15.49 -4.55
N ARG A 248 -17.82 -14.92 -5.73
CA ARG A 248 -18.65 -15.21 -6.90
C ARG A 248 -18.26 -16.59 -7.45
N PHE A 249 -19.21 -17.52 -7.45
CA PHE A 249 -19.12 -18.73 -8.24
C PHE A 249 -19.64 -18.39 -9.65
N GLY A 250 -18.73 -18.34 -10.63
CA GLY A 250 -19.01 -17.85 -11.96
C GLY A 250 -19.46 -18.95 -12.93
N GLU A 251 -19.78 -18.53 -14.14
CA GLU A 251 -20.26 -19.39 -15.22
C GLU A 251 -19.21 -20.42 -15.64
N MET A 252 -17.94 -20.02 -15.71
CA MET A 252 -16.85 -20.94 -16.07
C MET A 252 -16.63 -22.02 -15.00
N GLU A 253 -16.84 -21.69 -13.72
CA GLU A 253 -16.78 -22.69 -12.65
C GLU A 253 -17.97 -23.66 -12.69
N VAL A 254 -19.16 -23.19 -13.10
CA VAL A 254 -20.33 -24.06 -13.35
C VAL A 254 -20.01 -25.06 -14.47
N TRP A 255 -19.51 -24.59 -15.61
CA TRP A 255 -19.13 -25.47 -16.73
C TRP A 255 -18.07 -26.50 -16.33
N ALA A 256 -17.11 -26.11 -15.49
CA ALA A 256 -16.13 -27.04 -14.96
C ALA A 256 -16.80 -28.17 -14.17
N LEU A 257 -17.73 -27.86 -13.26
CA LEU A 257 -18.45 -28.89 -12.50
C LEU A 257 -19.36 -29.76 -13.38
N GLU A 258 -19.99 -29.19 -14.40
CA GLU A 258 -20.79 -29.93 -15.38
C GLU A 258 -19.92 -30.91 -16.17
N ALA A 259 -18.73 -30.48 -16.62
CA ALA A 259 -17.78 -31.34 -17.32
C ALA A 259 -17.30 -32.52 -16.47
N TYR A 260 -17.18 -32.33 -15.15
CA TYR A 260 -16.91 -33.41 -14.20
C TYR A 260 -18.13 -34.32 -13.93
N GLY A 261 -19.34 -33.93 -14.35
CA GLY A 261 -20.58 -34.64 -14.01
C GLY A 261 -20.97 -34.49 -12.53
N ALA A 262 -20.49 -33.45 -11.83
CA ALA A 262 -20.69 -33.24 -10.40
C ALA A 262 -22.07 -32.63 -10.07
N ALA A 263 -23.14 -33.32 -10.46
CA ALA A 263 -24.51 -32.79 -10.38
C ALA A 263 -24.95 -32.39 -8.96
N HIS A 264 -24.68 -33.23 -7.95
CA HIS A 264 -25.06 -32.94 -6.55
C HIS A 264 -24.29 -31.73 -5.98
N THR A 265 -22.98 -31.65 -6.25
CA THR A 265 -22.15 -30.51 -5.82
C THR A 265 -22.63 -29.21 -6.46
N LEU A 266 -22.94 -29.25 -7.76
CA LEU A 266 -23.44 -28.08 -8.49
C LEU A 266 -24.81 -27.64 -7.96
N GLN A 267 -25.73 -28.59 -7.74
CA GLN A 267 -27.04 -28.33 -7.18
C GLN A 267 -26.94 -27.64 -5.81
N GLU A 268 -26.06 -28.13 -4.93
CA GLU A 268 -25.83 -27.55 -3.61
C GLU A 268 -25.29 -26.11 -3.69
N MET A 269 -24.32 -25.87 -4.58
CA MET A 269 -23.72 -24.54 -4.78
C MET A 269 -24.71 -23.51 -5.31
N LEU A 270 -25.61 -23.91 -6.22
CA LEU A 270 -26.57 -23.01 -6.85
C LEU A 270 -27.84 -22.75 -6.02
N THR A 271 -28.19 -23.64 -5.08
CA THR A 271 -29.45 -23.55 -4.32
C THR A 271 -29.21 -23.24 -2.84
N VAL A 272 -29.03 -24.25 -2.00
CA VAL A 272 -28.98 -24.16 -0.53
C VAL A 272 -27.83 -23.30 0.00
N LYS A 273 -26.74 -23.14 -0.77
CA LYS A 273 -25.63 -22.24 -0.41
C LYS A 273 -25.82 -20.78 -0.87
N SER A 274 -26.82 -20.50 -1.70
CA SER A 274 -27.06 -19.20 -2.30
C SER A 274 -28.42 -18.63 -1.87
N ASP A 275 -29.43 -18.77 -2.73
CA ASP A 275 -30.69 -18.01 -2.71
C ASP A 275 -31.94 -18.89 -2.49
N ASP A 276 -31.77 -20.16 -2.11
CA ASP A 276 -32.83 -20.94 -1.49
C ASP A 276 -32.96 -20.55 0.00
N VAL A 277 -33.81 -19.55 0.27
CA VAL A 277 -34.03 -19.00 1.61
C VAL A 277 -34.42 -20.06 2.65
N PRO A 278 -35.47 -20.89 2.43
CA PRO A 278 -35.82 -21.95 3.38
C PRO A 278 -34.82 -23.11 3.39
N GLY A 279 -34.20 -23.45 2.24
CA GLY A 279 -33.19 -24.50 2.16
C GLY A 279 -31.94 -24.20 2.98
N ARG A 280 -31.47 -22.95 2.96
CA ARG A 280 -30.25 -22.54 3.67
C ARG A 280 -30.39 -22.66 5.20
N THR A 281 -31.53 -22.25 5.76
CA THR A 281 -31.81 -22.38 7.20
C THR A 281 -31.87 -23.85 7.61
N ARG A 282 -32.61 -24.67 6.83
CA ARG A 282 -32.70 -26.12 7.09
C ARG A 282 -31.36 -26.82 6.95
N MET A 283 -30.54 -26.44 5.96
CA MET A 283 -29.20 -26.98 5.76
C MET A 283 -28.31 -26.68 6.97
N TYR A 284 -28.33 -25.44 7.46
CA TYR A 284 -27.59 -25.06 8.65
C TYR A 284 -28.01 -25.85 9.90
N GLU A 285 -29.32 -26.00 10.13
CA GLU A 285 -29.84 -26.82 11.23
C GLU A 285 -29.43 -28.29 11.11
N SER A 286 -29.49 -28.86 9.90
CA SER A 286 -29.12 -30.25 9.64
C SER A 286 -27.64 -30.49 9.94
N ILE A 287 -26.76 -29.57 9.53
CA ILE A 287 -25.32 -29.62 9.84
C ILE A 287 -25.09 -29.62 11.36
N ILE A 288 -25.79 -28.77 12.12
CA ILE A 288 -25.65 -28.70 13.59
C ILE A 288 -26.14 -29.98 14.25
N LYS A 289 -27.25 -30.55 13.77
CA LYS A 289 -27.86 -31.77 14.32
C LYS A 289 -27.14 -33.05 13.88
N GLY A 290 -26.26 -32.98 12.88
CA GLY A 290 -25.65 -34.15 12.24
C GLY A 290 -26.64 -34.97 11.40
N GLU A 291 -27.70 -34.33 10.92
CA GLU A 291 -28.71 -34.92 10.05
C GLU A 291 -28.33 -34.77 8.57
N ASN A 292 -28.97 -35.56 7.71
CA ASN A 292 -28.75 -35.47 6.26
C ASN A 292 -29.25 -34.13 5.68
N PRO A 293 -28.62 -33.62 4.62
CA PRO A 293 -29.01 -32.36 4.00
C PRO A 293 -30.45 -32.42 3.46
N PRO A 294 -31.21 -31.32 3.57
CA PRO A 294 -32.57 -31.25 3.06
C PRO A 294 -32.60 -31.24 1.52
N GLU A 295 -33.74 -31.59 0.94
CA GLU A 295 -33.94 -31.40 -0.50
C GLU A 295 -33.97 -29.90 -0.86
N PRO A 296 -33.27 -29.50 -1.94
CA PRO A 296 -33.18 -28.12 -2.39
C PRO A 296 -34.49 -27.64 -3.03
N GLY A 297 -34.83 -26.38 -2.78
CA GLY A 297 -35.98 -25.69 -3.36
C GLY A 297 -35.66 -24.92 -4.64
N LEU A 298 -36.65 -24.13 -5.10
CA LEU A 298 -36.47 -23.21 -6.22
C LEU A 298 -35.72 -21.94 -5.77
N PRO A 299 -34.69 -21.51 -6.51
CA PRO A 299 -33.96 -20.25 -6.27
C PRO A 299 -34.87 -19.02 -6.26
N ALA A 300 -34.62 -18.10 -5.32
CA ALA A 300 -35.34 -16.82 -5.29
C ALA A 300 -35.08 -15.97 -6.55
N SER A 301 -33.88 -16.02 -7.12
CA SER A 301 -33.55 -15.32 -8.37
C SER A 301 -34.43 -15.74 -9.55
N PHE A 302 -34.81 -17.01 -9.63
CA PHE A 302 -35.72 -17.51 -10.66
C PHE A 302 -37.14 -16.96 -10.48
N HIS A 303 -37.61 -16.84 -9.24
CA HIS A 303 -38.89 -16.19 -8.96
C HIS A 303 -38.88 -14.70 -9.34
N VAL A 304 -37.78 -13.99 -9.09
CA VAL A 304 -37.61 -12.60 -9.52
C VAL A 304 -37.71 -12.50 -11.03
N LEU A 305 -37.00 -13.35 -11.79
CA LEU A 305 -37.07 -13.39 -13.26
C LEU A 305 -38.51 -13.58 -13.77
N ILE A 306 -39.26 -14.52 -13.19
CA ILE A 306 -40.67 -14.74 -13.57
C ILE A 306 -41.51 -13.48 -13.32
N LYS A 307 -41.28 -12.77 -12.21
CA LYS A 307 -42.02 -11.54 -11.89
C LYS A 307 -41.65 -10.38 -12.81
N GLU A 308 -40.38 -10.27 -13.21
CA GLU A 308 -39.94 -9.28 -14.19
C GLU A 308 -40.59 -9.51 -15.56
N LEU A 309 -40.63 -10.76 -16.03
CA LEU A 309 -41.28 -11.10 -17.30
C LEU A 309 -42.80 -10.87 -17.26
N ASN A 310 -43.47 -11.19 -16.14
CA ASN A 310 -44.88 -10.85 -15.94
C ASN A 310 -45.11 -9.33 -15.92
N GLY A 311 -44.16 -8.55 -15.38
CA GLY A 311 -44.20 -7.09 -15.42
C GLY A 311 -44.16 -6.51 -16.83
N LEU A 312 -43.61 -7.23 -17.80
CA LEU A 312 -43.64 -6.88 -19.23
C LEU A 312 -44.96 -7.25 -19.93
N GLY A 313 -45.92 -7.83 -19.21
CA GLY A 313 -47.19 -8.30 -19.76
C GLY A 313 -47.13 -9.70 -20.38
N ILE A 314 -46.04 -10.46 -20.15
CA ILE A 314 -45.91 -11.85 -20.60
C ILE A 314 -46.39 -12.77 -19.47
N ASN A 315 -47.53 -13.45 -19.64
CA ASN A 315 -48.03 -14.39 -18.61
C ASN A 315 -47.17 -15.66 -18.56
N ILE A 316 -46.37 -15.80 -17.50
CA ILE A 316 -45.54 -16.98 -17.25
C ILE A 316 -45.99 -17.67 -15.97
N GLU A 317 -46.41 -18.92 -16.12
CA GLU A 317 -46.79 -19.82 -15.03
C GLU A 317 -45.93 -21.08 -15.08
N LEU A 318 -45.49 -21.57 -13.90
CA LEU A 318 -44.79 -22.85 -13.80
C LEU A 318 -45.79 -23.99 -13.94
N GLY A 319 -45.83 -24.59 -15.13
CA GLY A 319 -46.61 -25.78 -15.38
C GLY A 319 -46.07 -26.97 -14.59
N SER A 320 -46.93 -27.63 -13.82
CA SER A 320 -46.65 -29.01 -13.40
C SER A 320 -47.21 -29.93 -14.47
N ASN A 321 -46.38 -30.85 -14.99
CA ASN A 321 -46.82 -31.90 -15.89
C ASN A 321 -47.58 -32.99 -15.09
N LYS A 322 -48.61 -32.59 -14.34
CA LYS A 322 -49.66 -33.52 -13.91
C LYS A 322 -50.66 -33.56 -15.06
N GLU A 323 -50.64 -34.69 -15.75
CA GLU A 323 -51.50 -35.05 -16.86
C GLU A 323 -52.89 -34.39 -16.78
N LYS A 324 -53.26 -33.68 -17.85
CA LYS A 324 -54.66 -33.41 -18.19
C LYS A 324 -55.33 -34.72 -18.64
N GLY A 325 -55.33 -35.74 -17.78
CA GLY A 325 -56.01 -37.03 -17.95
C GLY A 325 -57.38 -36.99 -17.27
N GLY A 326 -58.23 -36.08 -17.70
CA GLY A 326 -59.56 -35.89 -17.10
C GLY A 326 -60.53 -35.36 -18.13
N VAL A 327 -60.95 -36.23 -19.06
CA VAL A 327 -62.12 -36.01 -19.88
C VAL A 327 -63.29 -35.69 -18.93
N LYS A 328 -63.75 -34.43 -18.92
CA LYS A 328 -65.02 -34.08 -18.30
C LYS A 328 -66.12 -34.80 -19.09
N LYS A 329 -66.53 -35.98 -18.60
CA LYS A 329 -67.85 -36.55 -18.91
C LYS A 329 -68.88 -35.89 -18.00
N LYS A 330 -69.60 -34.91 -18.53
CA LYS A 330 -71.06 -34.91 -18.64
C LYS A 330 -71.52 -33.62 -19.33
#